data_AF-A0A6A6CHG7-F1
#
_entry.id   AF-A0A6A6CHG7-F1
#
_cell.length_a   1.000
_cell.length_b   1.000
_cell.length_c   1.000
_cell.angle_alpha   90.00
_cell.angle_beta   90.00
_cell.angle_gamma   90.00
#
_symmetry.space_group_name_H-M   'P 1'
#
loop_
_entity.id
_entity.type
_entity.pdbx_description
1 polymer ?
#
loop_
_entity_poly.entity_id
_entity_poly.type
_entity_poly.pdbx_seq_one_letter_code
_entity_poly.pdbx_strand_id
1 'polypeptide(L)'
;MIPPFETTFAVPLSCEDCIKDVSSSLYKIDGVHNVTADLPTQLISITGTAAPSAIVSAVQSTGRDAILRGSGKAEAAAVCVLETHASSVKDNVRGLIRMVQVSPTMTILDMTLKGVSPGSYNVTVRETGDISQGAVSTGGVWDAVAAKQEKRSIKGVFGTIEVGKSGLGTVFITKPIQIWEMIGRSIVVSRKQDSFDKEDPDTLVGVIARSAGVWDNDKTVCSCSGKTVWEERKEATAKGML
;
A
#
# COMPACT_ATOMS: atom_id res chain seq x y z
N MET A 1 14.55 -14.72 -8.03
CA MET A 1 13.94 -15.42 -6.88
C MET A 1 13.78 -14.39 -5.77
N ILE A 2 12.56 -14.20 -5.25
CA ILE A 2 12.30 -13.25 -4.17
C ILE A 2 12.91 -13.83 -2.88
N PRO A 3 13.79 -13.12 -2.17
CA PRO A 3 14.29 -13.61 -0.88
C PRO A 3 13.14 -13.65 0.14
N PRO A 4 13.10 -14.62 1.06
CA PRO A 4 12.11 -14.64 2.13
C PRO A 4 12.20 -13.36 2.95
N PHE A 5 11.03 -12.83 3.31
CA PHE A 5 10.89 -11.64 4.12
C PHE A 5 9.86 -11.85 5.21
N GLU A 6 9.95 -11.04 6.26
CA GLU A 6 8.97 -11.02 7.34
C GLU A 6 7.93 -9.93 7.08
N THR A 7 6.66 -10.26 7.26
CA THR A 7 5.55 -9.31 7.31
C THR A 7 4.69 -9.60 8.53
N THR A 8 4.30 -8.56 9.25
CA THR A 8 3.47 -8.70 10.44
C THR A 8 2.09 -8.10 10.20
N PHE A 9 1.06 -8.79 10.66
CA PHE A 9 -0.33 -8.40 10.54
C PHE A 9 -0.99 -8.37 11.91
N ALA A 10 -1.82 -7.36 12.16
CA ALA A 10 -2.76 -7.38 13.28
C ALA A 10 -4.01 -8.14 12.84
N VAL A 11 -4.37 -9.18 13.60
CA VAL A 11 -5.49 -10.09 13.34
C VAL A 11 -6.25 -10.29 14.64
N PRO A 12 -7.59 -10.15 14.69
CA PRO A 12 -8.35 -10.33 15.92
C PRO A 12 -8.30 -11.80 16.34
N LEU A 13 -7.45 -12.09 17.33
CA LEU A 13 -7.23 -13.42 17.90
C LEU A 13 -7.77 -13.45 19.33
N SER A 14 -8.64 -14.41 19.63
CA SER A 14 -9.28 -14.56 20.95
C SER A 14 -8.91 -15.84 21.69
N CYS A 15 -8.32 -16.82 20.99
CA CYS A 15 -7.85 -18.07 21.58
C CYS A 15 -6.80 -18.77 20.70
N GLU A 16 -6.19 -19.84 21.22
CA GLU A 16 -5.24 -20.69 20.50
C GLU A 16 -5.84 -21.37 19.27
N ASP A 17 -7.13 -21.73 19.30
CA ASP A 17 -7.77 -22.34 18.15
C ASP A 17 -8.01 -21.33 17.01
N CYS A 18 -8.16 -20.04 17.32
CA CYS A 18 -8.13 -18.98 16.31
C CYS A 18 -6.75 -18.90 15.63
N ILE A 19 -5.67 -19.06 16.39
CA ILE A 19 -4.31 -19.08 15.84
C ILE A 19 -4.12 -20.26 14.90
N LYS A 20 -4.57 -21.46 15.31
CA LYS A 20 -4.47 -22.67 14.46
C LYS A 20 -5.27 -22.53 13.18
N ASP A 21 -6.49 -22.01 13.25
CA ASP A 21 -7.36 -21.80 12.09
C ASP A 21 -6.71 -20.85 11.07
N VAL A 22 -6.24 -19.68 11.54
CA VAL A 22 -5.54 -18.71 10.69
C VAL A 22 -4.24 -19.28 10.14
N SER A 23 -3.40 -19.90 10.98
CA SER A 23 -2.12 -20.47 10.53
C SER A 23 -2.32 -21.57 9.50
N SER A 24 -3.34 -22.42 9.67
CA SER A 24 -3.69 -23.48 8.71
C SER A 24 -4.15 -22.91 7.37
N SER A 25 -4.83 -21.76 7.37
CA SER A 25 -5.16 -21.04 6.13
C SER A 25 -3.91 -20.47 5.46
N LEU A 26 -3.00 -19.88 6.23
CA LEU A 26 -1.77 -19.25 5.73
C LEU A 26 -0.77 -20.26 5.14
N TYR A 27 -0.60 -21.43 5.76
CA TYR A 27 0.31 -22.46 5.23
C TYR A 27 -0.16 -23.09 3.90
N LYS A 28 -1.41 -22.83 3.47
CA LYS A 28 -1.88 -23.24 2.12
C LYS A 28 -1.40 -22.29 1.02
N ILE A 29 -0.84 -21.13 1.37
CA ILE A 29 -0.34 -20.16 0.41
C ILE A 29 1.08 -20.54 0.00
N ASP A 30 1.30 -20.68 -1.30
CA ASP A 30 2.63 -20.87 -1.85
C ASP A 30 3.57 -19.73 -1.45
N GLY A 31 4.75 -20.11 -0.95
CA GLY A 31 5.75 -19.16 -0.50
C GLY A 31 5.65 -18.76 0.97
N VAL A 32 4.67 -19.23 1.75
CA VAL A 32 4.72 -19.12 3.22
C VAL A 32 5.69 -20.17 3.78
N HIS A 33 6.71 -19.73 4.52
CA HIS A 33 7.71 -20.64 5.10
C HIS A 33 7.50 -20.83 6.60
N ASN A 34 7.15 -19.76 7.31
CA ASN A 34 6.92 -19.78 8.75
C ASN A 34 5.81 -18.80 9.14
N VAL A 35 5.00 -19.18 10.12
CA VAL A 35 3.96 -18.35 10.72
C VAL A 35 4.14 -18.38 12.23
N THR A 36 4.35 -17.21 12.84
CA THR A 36 4.36 -17.02 14.28
C THR A 36 3.20 -16.13 14.68
N ALA A 37 2.55 -16.44 15.79
CA ALA A 37 1.43 -15.66 16.31
C ALA A 37 1.65 -15.33 17.79
N ASP A 38 1.23 -14.13 18.17
CA ASP A 38 1.25 -13.62 19.53
C ASP A 38 -0.20 -13.26 19.91
N LEU A 39 -0.79 -14.06 20.79
CA LEU A 39 -2.17 -13.88 21.25
C LEU A 39 -2.34 -12.59 22.09
N PRO A 40 -1.48 -12.30 23.09
CA PRO A 40 -1.52 -11.03 23.83
C PRO A 40 -1.52 -9.78 22.94
N THR A 41 -0.67 -9.73 21.91
CA THR A 41 -0.57 -8.55 21.02
C THR A 41 -1.48 -8.63 19.80
N GLN A 42 -2.15 -9.77 19.58
CA GLN A 42 -2.99 -10.03 18.41
C GLN A 42 -2.23 -9.84 17.08
N LEU A 43 -0.95 -10.22 17.06
CA LEU A 43 -0.07 -10.10 15.91
C LEU A 43 0.26 -11.47 15.32
N ILE A 44 0.32 -11.53 13.99
CA ILE A 44 0.82 -12.67 13.24
C ILE A 44 1.98 -12.20 12.37
N SER A 45 3.16 -12.78 12.58
CA SER A 45 4.34 -12.60 11.74
C SER A 45 4.46 -13.76 10.77
N ILE A 46 4.58 -13.46 9.48
CA ILE A 46 4.73 -14.42 8.40
C ILE A 46 6.09 -14.20 7.76
N THR A 47 6.91 -15.25 7.73
CA THR A 47 8.15 -15.28 6.94
C THR A 47 7.92 -16.07 5.67
N GLY A 48 8.24 -15.47 4.52
CA GLY A 48 8.03 -16.12 3.23
C GLY A 48 8.24 -15.22 2.04
N THR A 49 7.78 -15.67 0.89
CA THR A 49 7.73 -14.92 -0.38
C THR A 49 6.30 -14.60 -0.82
N ALA A 50 5.30 -15.02 -0.03
CA ALA A 50 3.89 -14.80 -0.28
C ALA A 50 3.53 -13.30 -0.27
N ALA A 51 2.68 -12.89 -1.20
CA ALA A 51 2.24 -11.50 -1.29
C ALA A 51 1.35 -11.12 -0.09
N PRO A 52 1.48 -9.89 0.47
CA PRO A 52 0.64 -9.45 1.58
C PRO A 52 -0.87 -9.52 1.31
N SER A 53 -1.35 -9.31 0.08
CA SER A 53 -2.78 -9.50 -0.26
C SER A 53 -3.24 -10.94 -0.14
N ALA A 54 -2.41 -11.90 -0.57
CA ALA A 54 -2.73 -13.31 -0.47
C ALA A 54 -2.87 -13.70 1.00
N ILE A 55 -1.96 -13.18 1.85
CA ILE A 55 -2.03 -13.32 3.31
C ILE A 55 -3.32 -12.70 3.84
N VAL A 56 -3.64 -11.44 3.50
CA VAL A 56 -4.88 -10.78 3.95
C VAL A 56 -6.12 -11.56 3.52
N SER A 57 -6.18 -12.00 2.26
CA SER A 57 -7.32 -12.75 1.71
C SER A 57 -7.50 -14.10 2.41
N ALA A 58 -6.40 -14.78 2.73
CA ALA A 58 -6.42 -16.05 3.45
C ALA A 58 -6.79 -15.89 4.93
N VAL A 59 -6.47 -14.76 5.57
CA VAL A 59 -6.98 -14.46 6.91
C VAL A 59 -8.48 -14.15 6.83
N GLN A 60 -8.91 -13.37 5.84
CA GLN A 60 -10.32 -13.03 5.59
C GLN A 60 -11.21 -14.24 5.30
N SER A 61 -10.69 -15.27 4.63
CA SER A 61 -11.42 -16.51 4.41
C SER A 61 -11.73 -17.28 5.71
N THR A 62 -11.03 -16.99 6.81
CA THR A 62 -11.33 -17.51 8.15
C THR A 62 -12.39 -16.68 8.90
N GLY A 63 -12.96 -15.65 8.27
CA GLY A 63 -13.91 -14.73 8.90
C GLY A 63 -13.25 -13.67 9.80
N ARG A 64 -11.93 -13.51 9.70
CA ARG A 64 -11.14 -12.53 10.48
C ARG A 64 -10.53 -11.48 9.57
N ASP A 65 -10.36 -10.28 10.09
CA ASP A 65 -9.73 -9.21 9.32
C ASP A 65 -8.21 -9.19 9.55
N ALA A 66 -7.45 -8.68 8.58
CA ALA A 66 -6.00 -8.56 8.68
C ALA A 66 -5.53 -7.16 8.28
N ILE A 67 -4.69 -6.58 9.12
CA ILE A 67 -4.10 -5.26 8.90
C ILE A 67 -2.59 -5.42 8.83
N LEU A 68 -1.99 -5.14 7.67
CA LEU A 68 -0.54 -5.12 7.53
C LEU A 68 0.06 -4.04 8.44
N ARG A 69 0.96 -4.45 9.34
CA ARG A 69 1.67 -3.58 10.30
C ARG A 69 3.09 -3.25 9.85
N GLY A 70 3.68 -4.01 8.91
CA GLY A 70 5.03 -3.75 8.34
C GLY A 70 5.92 -5.00 8.25
N SER A 71 7.25 -4.81 8.21
CA SER A 71 8.28 -5.86 8.04
C SER A 71 9.34 -5.95 9.17
N GLY A 72 8.99 -5.59 10.40
CA GLY A 72 9.87 -5.78 11.57
C GLY A 72 11.08 -4.84 11.69
N LYS A 73 11.42 -4.04 10.67
CA LYS A 73 12.48 -3.02 10.71
C LYS A 73 11.92 -1.60 10.84
N ALA A 74 12.57 -0.79 11.68
CA ALA A 74 12.28 0.64 11.80
C ALA A 74 12.52 1.35 10.44
N GLU A 75 11.69 2.35 10.13
CA GLU A 75 11.73 3.15 8.88
C GLU A 75 11.58 2.39 7.55
N ALA A 76 11.18 1.12 7.59
CA ALA A 76 11.03 0.29 6.38
C ALA A 76 9.66 0.40 5.71
N ALA A 77 8.78 1.32 6.15
CA ALA A 77 7.42 1.42 5.67
C ALA A 77 7.06 2.85 5.21
N ALA A 78 6.25 2.92 4.16
CA ALA A 78 5.65 4.16 3.69
C ALA A 78 4.19 3.93 3.30
N VAL A 79 3.44 5.02 3.29
CA VAL A 79 2.06 5.04 2.85
C VAL A 79 1.85 6.22 1.92
N CYS A 80 1.02 6.03 0.90
CA CYS A 80 0.58 7.08 0.01
C CYS A 80 -0.93 6.96 -0.15
N VAL A 81 -1.65 7.95 0.36
CA VAL A 81 -3.11 8.08 0.16
C VAL A 81 -3.31 8.80 -1.16
N LEU A 82 -4.04 8.18 -2.07
CA LEU A 82 -4.27 8.71 -3.41
C LEU A 82 -5.60 9.44 -3.45
N GLU A 83 -5.54 10.72 -3.82
CA GLU A 83 -6.69 11.61 -3.89
C GLU A 83 -6.81 12.23 -5.29
N THR A 84 -8.05 12.44 -5.75
CA THR A 84 -8.30 13.34 -6.88
C THR A 84 -8.45 14.77 -6.37
N HIS A 85 -7.95 15.74 -7.14
CA HIS A 85 -8.10 17.17 -6.86
C HIS A 85 -9.22 17.80 -7.69
N ALA A 86 -10.00 16.99 -8.41
CA ALA A 86 -11.15 17.45 -9.18
C ALA A 86 -12.24 17.98 -8.26
N SER A 87 -12.66 19.23 -8.48
CA SER A 87 -13.65 19.92 -7.65
C SER A 87 -15.04 19.28 -7.68
N SER A 88 -15.33 18.51 -8.73
CA SER A 88 -16.58 17.79 -8.92
C SER A 88 -16.75 16.56 -8.02
N VAL A 89 -15.66 16.09 -7.40
CA VAL A 89 -15.64 14.85 -6.63
C VAL A 89 -15.65 15.14 -5.12
N LYS A 90 -16.77 14.82 -4.45
CA LYS A 90 -16.93 15.05 -3.00
C LYS A 90 -16.03 14.16 -2.15
N ASP A 91 -15.96 12.86 -2.47
CA ASP A 91 -15.07 11.90 -1.82
C ASP A 91 -13.78 11.81 -2.64
N ASN A 92 -12.80 12.61 -2.27
CA ASN A 92 -11.55 12.80 -3.01
C ASN A 92 -10.59 11.60 -2.86
N VAL A 93 -10.61 10.88 -1.73
CA VAL A 93 -9.78 9.68 -1.52
C VAL A 93 -10.28 8.52 -2.39
N ARG A 94 -9.42 8.07 -3.31
CA ARG A 94 -9.74 7.04 -4.31
C ARG A 94 -8.73 5.90 -4.36
N GLY A 95 -7.71 5.92 -3.52
CA GLY A 95 -6.78 4.81 -3.44
C GLY A 95 -5.83 4.88 -2.26
N LEU A 96 -5.14 3.77 -2.05
CA LEU A 96 -4.15 3.61 -1.01
C LEU A 96 -3.00 2.76 -1.53
N ILE A 97 -1.78 3.24 -1.34
CA ILE A 97 -0.56 2.48 -1.58
C ILE A 97 0.14 2.28 -0.25
N ARG A 98 0.31 1.03 0.16
CA ARG A 98 1.15 0.64 1.29
C ARG A 98 2.47 0.11 0.75
N MET A 99 3.57 0.61 1.25
CA MET A 99 4.90 0.22 0.81
C MET A 99 5.66 -0.35 1.98
N VAL A 100 6.29 -1.49 1.76
CA VAL A 100 7.09 -2.18 2.75
C VAL A 100 8.40 -2.61 2.11
N GLN A 101 9.50 -2.05 2.60
CA GLN A 101 10.83 -2.50 2.25
C GLN A 101 11.10 -3.81 2.98
N VAL A 102 11.28 -4.87 2.19
CA VAL A 102 11.49 -6.23 2.70
C VAL A 102 12.96 -6.62 2.67
N SER A 103 13.76 -5.97 1.83
CA SER A 103 15.22 -6.09 1.81
C SER A 103 15.87 -4.77 1.36
N PRO A 104 17.20 -4.60 1.50
CA PRO A 104 17.90 -3.43 0.94
C PRO A 104 17.72 -3.24 -0.58
N THR A 105 17.29 -4.30 -1.28
CA THR A 105 17.16 -4.33 -2.74
C THR A 105 15.73 -4.62 -3.21
N MET A 106 14.74 -4.58 -2.31
CA MET A 106 13.36 -4.92 -2.65
C MET A 106 12.35 -4.22 -1.74
N THR A 107 11.45 -3.47 -2.37
CA THR A 107 10.27 -2.90 -1.76
C THR A 107 9.02 -3.44 -2.46
N ILE A 108 8.05 -3.82 -1.64
CA ILE A 108 6.74 -4.28 -2.09
C ILE A 108 5.77 -3.13 -1.92
N LEU A 109 4.95 -2.92 -2.95
CA LEU A 109 3.89 -1.94 -2.97
C LEU A 109 2.56 -2.67 -3.16
N ASP A 110 1.72 -2.58 -2.14
CA ASP A 110 0.32 -3.00 -2.17
C ASP A 110 -0.51 -1.77 -2.52
N MET A 111 -1.06 -1.75 -3.74
CA MET A 111 -1.89 -0.64 -4.21
C MET A 111 -3.32 -1.11 -4.43
N THR A 112 -4.26 -0.34 -3.90
CA THR A 112 -5.69 -0.49 -4.15
C THR A 112 -6.28 0.83 -4.64
N LEU A 113 -7.06 0.77 -5.70
CA LEU A 113 -7.86 1.88 -6.24
C LEU A 113 -9.34 1.57 -6.11
N LYS A 114 -10.13 2.61 -5.85
CA LYS A 114 -11.57 2.54 -5.74
C LYS A 114 -12.24 3.75 -6.36
N GLY A 115 -13.36 3.49 -7.04
CA GLY A 115 -14.27 4.51 -7.49
C GLY A 115 -13.68 5.34 -8.62
N VAL A 116 -12.77 4.75 -9.39
CA VAL A 116 -12.23 5.30 -10.63
C VAL A 116 -12.83 4.54 -11.81
N SER A 117 -12.85 5.17 -12.96
CA SER A 117 -13.44 4.59 -14.17
C SER A 117 -12.68 3.32 -14.60
N PRO A 118 -13.35 2.30 -15.18
CA PRO A 118 -12.68 1.09 -15.63
C PRO A 118 -11.62 1.37 -16.71
N GLY A 119 -10.45 0.75 -16.61
CA GLY A 119 -9.34 0.94 -17.55
C GLY A 119 -7.95 0.69 -16.95
N SER A 120 -6.92 0.92 -17.76
CA SER A 120 -5.51 0.78 -17.37
C SER A 120 -4.93 2.12 -16.93
N TYR A 121 -4.26 2.14 -15.77
CA TYR A 121 -3.66 3.33 -15.18
C TYR A 121 -2.17 3.13 -14.99
N ASN A 122 -1.37 4.12 -15.36
CA ASN A 122 0.06 4.15 -15.13
C ASN A 122 0.35 4.64 -13.72
N VAL A 123 1.33 4.01 -13.06
CA VAL A 123 1.81 4.39 -11.74
C VAL A 123 3.19 5.01 -11.87
N THR A 124 3.32 6.29 -11.51
CA THR A 124 4.59 7.02 -11.59
C THR A 124 4.91 7.73 -10.28
N VAL A 125 6.14 7.58 -9.80
CA VAL A 125 6.71 8.43 -8.74
C VAL A 125 7.23 9.71 -9.40
N ARG A 126 6.89 10.85 -8.83
CA ARG A 126 7.24 12.16 -9.36
C ARG A 126 8.37 12.82 -8.57
N GLU A 127 8.94 13.88 -9.13
CA GLU A 127 10.09 14.55 -8.54
C GLU A 127 9.79 15.22 -7.19
N THR A 128 8.63 15.85 -7.05
CA THR A 128 8.26 16.60 -5.84
C THR A 128 7.05 15.98 -5.14
N GLY A 129 6.89 16.30 -3.85
CA GLY A 129 5.66 16.07 -3.09
C GLY A 129 4.70 17.24 -3.12
N ASP A 130 4.83 18.17 -4.08
CA ASP A 130 3.94 19.34 -4.18
C ASP A 130 2.65 18.95 -4.91
N ILE A 131 1.56 18.81 -4.14
CA ILE A 131 0.22 18.52 -4.64
C ILE A 131 -0.71 19.74 -4.58
N SER A 132 -0.18 20.97 -4.43
CA SER A 132 -0.97 22.20 -4.33
C SER A 132 -1.88 22.44 -5.55
N GLN A 133 -1.48 21.96 -6.73
CA GLN A 133 -2.30 21.95 -7.96
C GLN A 133 -2.59 20.52 -8.45
N GLY A 134 -2.75 19.58 -7.53
CA GLY A 134 -2.94 18.16 -7.84
C GLY A 134 -1.72 17.57 -8.55
N ALA A 135 -1.94 16.70 -9.54
CA ALA A 135 -0.86 16.05 -10.28
C ALA A 135 0.00 17.04 -11.10
N VAL A 136 -0.50 18.24 -11.41
CA VAL A 136 0.17 19.24 -12.25
C VAL A 136 1.44 19.79 -11.59
N SER A 137 1.44 19.98 -10.27
CA SER A 137 2.57 20.57 -9.52
C SER A 137 3.65 19.56 -9.11
N THR A 138 3.50 18.29 -9.49
CA THR A 138 4.38 17.19 -9.03
C THR A 138 5.73 17.11 -9.75
N GLY A 139 5.92 17.90 -10.82
CA GLY A 139 7.12 17.86 -11.65
C GLY A 139 7.17 16.67 -12.60
N GLY A 140 8.37 16.33 -13.09
CA GLY A 140 8.59 15.20 -13.99
C GLY A 140 8.50 13.84 -13.29
N VAL A 141 8.66 12.76 -14.07
CA VAL A 141 8.87 11.42 -13.49
C VAL A 141 10.21 11.41 -12.77
N TRP A 142 10.20 10.97 -11.51
CA TRP A 142 11.42 10.86 -10.72
C TRP A 142 12.47 10.05 -11.48
N ASP A 143 13.71 10.56 -11.46
CA ASP A 143 14.89 9.89 -11.99
C ASP A 143 14.96 9.81 -13.54
N ALA A 144 14.00 10.41 -14.25
CA ALA A 144 13.97 10.39 -15.72
C ALA A 144 15.21 11.02 -16.38
N VAL A 145 15.70 12.15 -15.84
CA VAL A 145 16.87 12.86 -16.40
C VAL A 145 18.17 12.07 -16.16
N ALA A 146 18.39 11.61 -14.93
CA ALA A 146 19.57 10.83 -14.56
C ALA A 146 19.61 9.50 -15.31
N ALA A 147 18.49 8.79 -15.38
CA ALA A 147 18.38 7.53 -16.11
C ALA A 147 18.71 7.68 -17.61
N LYS A 148 18.31 8.79 -18.23
CA LYS A 148 18.61 9.08 -19.63
C LYS A 148 20.11 9.33 -19.87
N GLN A 149 20.77 10.03 -18.96
CA GLN A 149 22.21 10.27 -19.03
C GLN A 149 23.01 8.98 -18.82
N GLU A 150 22.59 8.15 -17.87
CA GLU A 150 23.23 6.89 -17.49
C GLU A 150 22.79 5.69 -18.36
N LYS A 151 21.90 5.90 -19.34
CA LYS A 151 21.33 4.85 -20.21
C LYS A 151 20.76 3.65 -19.44
N ARG A 152 20.07 3.91 -18.33
CA ARG A 152 19.39 2.89 -17.52
C ARG A 152 17.89 3.11 -17.47
N SER A 153 17.16 2.16 -16.88
CA SER A 153 15.72 2.29 -16.66
C SER A 153 15.41 3.40 -15.65
N ILE A 154 14.30 4.12 -15.87
CA ILE A 154 13.78 5.15 -14.98
C ILE A 154 13.22 4.49 -13.72
N LYS A 155 13.73 4.88 -12.54
CA LYS A 155 13.25 4.33 -11.26
C LYS A 155 11.78 4.68 -10.99
N GLY A 156 11.35 5.89 -11.34
CA GLY A 156 10.01 6.39 -11.05
C GLY A 156 8.85 5.71 -11.81
N VAL A 157 9.11 4.78 -12.73
CA VAL A 157 8.04 4.09 -13.47
C VAL A 157 7.71 2.76 -12.80
N PHE A 158 6.53 2.67 -12.18
CA PHE A 158 6.17 1.51 -11.35
C PHE A 158 5.40 0.44 -12.12
N GLY A 159 4.76 0.80 -13.22
CA GLY A 159 4.02 -0.11 -14.10
C GLY A 159 2.58 0.37 -14.26
N THR A 160 1.66 -0.57 -14.47
CA THR A 160 0.23 -0.28 -14.62
C THR A 160 -0.62 -1.05 -13.60
N ILE A 161 -1.83 -0.54 -13.38
CA ILE A 161 -2.90 -1.21 -12.65
C ILE A 161 -4.14 -1.23 -13.54
N GLU A 162 -4.79 -2.39 -13.59
CA GLU A 162 -6.07 -2.57 -14.27
C GLU A 162 -7.22 -2.39 -13.28
N VAL A 163 -8.19 -1.56 -13.66
CA VAL A 163 -9.41 -1.31 -12.88
C VAL A 163 -10.59 -1.98 -13.58
N GLY A 164 -11.27 -2.85 -12.84
CA GLY A 164 -12.43 -3.59 -13.33
C GLY A 164 -13.69 -2.74 -13.46
N LYS A 165 -14.77 -3.33 -13.98
CA LYS A 165 -16.07 -2.66 -14.15
C LYS A 165 -16.69 -2.15 -12.85
N SER A 166 -16.31 -2.73 -11.71
CA SER A 166 -16.73 -2.29 -10.38
C SER A 166 -16.04 -1.00 -9.91
N GLY A 167 -15.07 -0.48 -10.68
CA GLY A 167 -14.23 0.65 -10.27
C GLY A 167 -13.23 0.29 -9.18
N LEU A 168 -12.99 -1.00 -8.94
CA LEU A 168 -11.97 -1.52 -8.03
C LEU A 168 -10.78 -2.09 -8.84
N GLY A 169 -9.58 -1.78 -8.39
CA GLY A 169 -8.35 -2.36 -8.90
C GLY A 169 -7.37 -2.60 -7.76
N THR A 170 -6.71 -3.75 -7.75
CA THR A 170 -5.68 -4.07 -6.77
C THR A 170 -4.48 -4.66 -7.50
N VAL A 171 -3.28 -4.22 -7.14
CA VAL A 171 -2.03 -4.74 -7.73
C VAL A 171 -0.91 -4.76 -6.70
N PHE A 172 -0.04 -5.76 -6.84
CA PHE A 172 1.18 -5.88 -6.08
C PHE A 172 2.36 -5.61 -7.01
N ILE A 173 3.13 -4.57 -6.70
CA ILE A 173 4.30 -4.18 -7.48
C ILE A 173 5.54 -4.39 -6.62
N THR A 174 6.59 -4.95 -7.20
CA THR A 174 7.89 -5.08 -6.55
C THR A 174 8.90 -4.22 -7.29
N LYS A 175 9.69 -3.44 -6.53
CA LYS A 175 10.71 -2.54 -7.09
C LYS A 175 12.01 -2.64 -6.30
N PRO A 176 13.18 -2.62 -6.97
CA PRO A 176 14.47 -2.57 -6.30
C PRO A 176 14.82 -1.15 -5.87
N ILE A 177 13.99 -0.58 -4.99
CA ILE A 177 14.07 0.81 -4.54
C ILE A 177 13.95 0.81 -3.02
N GLN A 178 14.69 1.69 -2.35
CA GLN A 178 14.59 1.85 -0.91
C GLN A 178 13.54 2.92 -0.56
N ILE A 179 12.83 2.73 0.56
CA ILE A 179 11.75 3.62 0.98
C ILE A 179 12.25 5.06 1.15
N TRP A 180 13.43 5.25 1.75
CA TRP A 180 14.00 6.57 1.99
C TRP A 180 14.23 7.38 0.69
N GLU A 181 14.44 6.73 -0.46
CA GLU A 181 14.59 7.41 -1.75
C GLU A 181 13.28 8.06 -2.23
N MET A 182 12.14 7.53 -1.74
CA MET A 182 10.79 7.91 -2.16
C MET A 182 10.08 8.86 -1.19
N ILE A 183 10.44 8.84 0.10
CA ILE A 183 9.80 9.69 1.12
C ILE A 183 9.82 11.16 0.70
N GLY A 184 8.67 11.83 0.82
CA GLY A 184 8.50 13.25 0.50
C GLY A 184 8.28 13.55 -0.99
N ARG A 185 8.34 12.54 -1.86
CA ARG A 185 7.89 12.62 -3.26
C ARG A 185 6.39 12.36 -3.35
N SER A 186 5.83 12.45 -4.55
CA SER A 186 4.44 12.06 -4.82
C SER A 186 4.36 10.86 -5.76
N ILE A 187 3.24 10.14 -5.71
CA ILE A 187 2.83 9.17 -6.72
C ILE A 187 1.64 9.75 -7.47
N VAL A 188 1.68 9.66 -8.80
CA VAL A 188 0.55 9.92 -9.68
C VAL A 188 0.11 8.61 -10.31
N VAL A 189 -1.20 8.35 -10.23
CA VAL A 189 -1.88 7.23 -10.88
C VAL A 189 -2.88 7.79 -11.88
N SER A 190 -2.61 7.63 -13.17
CA SER A 190 -3.42 8.21 -14.25
C SER A 190 -3.34 7.37 -15.52
N ARG A 191 -4.36 7.49 -16.38
CA ARG A 191 -4.35 6.91 -17.73
C ARG A 191 -3.30 7.58 -18.62
N LYS A 192 -2.96 8.84 -18.32
CA LYS A 192 -1.91 9.61 -18.98
C LYS A 192 -0.58 9.45 -18.24
N GLN A 193 0.54 9.61 -18.93
CA GLN A 193 1.87 9.58 -18.31
C GLN A 193 2.38 10.98 -17.95
N ASP A 194 1.95 12.01 -18.68
CA ASP A 194 2.30 13.42 -18.48
C ASP A 194 1.13 14.32 -18.95
N SER A 195 1.29 15.64 -18.78
CA SER A 195 0.28 16.65 -19.13
C SER A 195 -1.05 16.41 -18.41
N PHE A 196 -0.97 16.32 -17.08
CA PHE A 196 -2.12 16.08 -16.22
C PHE A 196 -3.09 17.26 -16.23
N ASP A 197 -4.36 16.94 -16.00
CA ASP A 197 -5.41 17.92 -15.76
C ASP A 197 -5.83 17.81 -14.29
N LYS A 198 -5.94 18.95 -13.62
CA LYS A 198 -6.35 19.02 -12.22
C LYS A 198 -7.80 18.57 -12.04
N GLU A 199 -8.66 18.84 -13.01
CA GLU A 199 -10.09 18.53 -12.93
C GLU A 199 -10.43 17.12 -13.46
N ASP A 200 -9.42 16.32 -13.81
CA ASP A 200 -9.62 14.92 -14.18
C ASP A 200 -9.91 14.07 -12.93
N PRO A 201 -11.14 13.53 -12.77
CA PRO A 201 -11.50 12.74 -11.60
C PRO A 201 -10.74 11.41 -11.52
N ASP A 202 -10.21 10.93 -12.64
CA ASP A 202 -9.46 9.68 -12.77
C ASP A 202 -7.94 9.89 -12.62
N THR A 203 -7.47 11.12 -12.46
CA THR A 203 -6.07 11.38 -12.13
C THR A 203 -5.92 11.52 -10.61
N LEU A 204 -5.22 10.55 -10.02
CA LEU A 204 -5.01 10.49 -8.58
C LEU A 204 -3.58 10.86 -8.24
N VAL A 205 -3.40 11.56 -7.14
CA VAL A 205 -2.08 11.95 -6.62
C VAL A 205 -2.03 11.80 -5.11
N GLY A 206 -0.85 11.49 -4.58
CA GLY A 206 -0.62 11.47 -3.14
C GLY A 206 0.85 11.67 -2.80
N VAL A 207 1.12 12.23 -1.63
CA VAL A 207 2.49 12.33 -1.11
C VAL A 207 2.87 11.02 -0.44
N ILE A 208 4.11 10.57 -0.66
CA ILE A 208 4.69 9.39 -0.01
C ILE A 208 5.14 9.81 1.39
N ALA A 209 4.34 9.43 2.38
CA ALA A 209 4.58 9.70 3.78
C ALA A 209 5.26 8.51 4.46
N ARG A 210 6.04 8.80 5.50
CA ARG A 210 6.58 7.76 6.39
C ARG A 210 5.41 7.06 7.06
N SER A 211 5.46 5.73 7.08
CA SER A 211 4.58 4.91 7.91
C SER A 211 5.42 4.31 9.01
N ALA A 212 4.83 4.16 10.18
CA ALA A 212 5.45 3.37 11.23
C ALA A 212 5.69 1.94 10.76
N GLY A 213 6.84 1.38 11.11
CA GLY A 213 7.05 -0.07 11.05
C GLY A 213 6.19 -0.80 12.08
N VAL A 214 6.23 -2.14 12.03
CA VAL A 214 5.42 -3.04 12.89
C VAL A 214 5.48 -2.66 14.37
N TRP A 215 6.66 -2.23 14.80
CA TRP A 215 7.01 -1.98 16.20
C TRP A 215 7.13 -0.50 16.56
N ASP A 216 6.92 0.40 15.60
CA ASP A 216 7.11 1.86 15.82
C ASP A 216 5.80 2.58 16.19
N ASN A 217 4.64 1.88 16.20
CA ASN A 217 3.35 2.53 16.43
C ASN A 217 2.30 1.62 17.09
N ASP A 218 2.33 1.54 18.41
CA ASP A 218 1.31 0.87 19.24
C ASP A 218 0.01 1.68 19.39
N LYS A 219 -0.33 2.56 18.44
CA LYS A 219 -1.60 3.29 18.47
C LYS A 219 -2.75 2.30 18.29
N THR A 220 -3.37 1.94 19.41
CA THR A 220 -4.66 1.25 19.50
C THR A 220 -5.82 2.23 19.32
N VAL A 221 -5.62 3.50 19.67
CA VAL A 221 -6.60 4.59 19.57
C VAL A 221 -5.99 5.77 18.80
N CYS A 222 -6.74 6.31 17.84
CA CYS A 222 -6.32 7.48 17.07
C CYS A 222 -6.65 8.76 17.85
N SER A 223 -5.65 9.60 18.12
CA SER A 223 -5.85 10.86 18.87
C SER A 223 -6.76 11.87 18.17
N CYS A 224 -6.95 11.76 16.85
CA CYS A 224 -7.80 12.68 16.10
C CYS A 224 -9.29 12.33 16.21
N SER A 225 -9.62 11.05 16.35
CA SER A 225 -11.00 10.56 16.37
C SER A 225 -11.43 10.01 17.74
N GLY A 226 -10.46 9.67 18.61
CA GLY A 226 -10.69 8.93 19.85
C GLY A 226 -11.11 7.48 19.62
N LYS A 227 -11.16 7.01 18.37
CA LYS A 227 -11.63 5.67 18.01
C LYS A 227 -10.48 4.69 17.96
N THR A 228 -10.81 3.43 18.22
CA THR A 228 -9.87 2.33 18.02
C THR A 228 -9.59 2.11 16.52
N VAL A 229 -8.44 1.52 16.20
CA VAL A 229 -8.10 1.15 14.81
C VAL A 229 -9.18 0.28 14.16
N TRP A 230 -9.85 -0.58 14.94
CA TRP A 230 -10.94 -1.44 14.46
C TRP A 230 -12.22 -0.66 14.14
N GLU A 231 -12.52 0.38 14.90
CA GLU A 231 -13.68 1.25 14.65
C GLU A 231 -13.45 2.13 13.43
N GLU A 232 -12.27 2.74 13.30
CA GLU A 232 -11.90 3.50 12.09
C GLU A 232 -11.93 2.62 10.85
N ARG A 233 -11.49 1.36 10.99
CA ARG A 233 -11.53 0.39 9.91
C ARG A 233 -12.96 0.01 9.52
N LYS A 234 -13.84 -0.27 10.49
CA LYS A 234 -15.28 -0.51 10.19
C LYS A 234 -15.89 0.66 9.43
N GLU A 235 -15.57 1.89 9.82
CA GLU A 235 -16.02 3.08 9.11
C GLU A 235 -15.41 3.21 7.71
N ALA A 236 -14.12 2.89 7.57
CA ALA A 236 -13.45 2.87 6.29
C ALA A 236 -14.05 1.82 5.35
N THR A 237 -14.32 0.60 5.84
CA THR A 237 -15.00 -0.48 5.10
C THR A 237 -16.46 -0.12 4.80
N ALA A 238 -17.17 0.56 5.69
CA ALA A 238 -18.53 1.04 5.41
C ALA A 238 -18.55 2.12 4.31
N LYS A 239 -17.51 2.96 4.26
CA LYS A 239 -17.21 3.86 3.13
C LYS A 239 -16.55 3.13 1.95
N GLY A 240 -16.31 1.83 2.10
CA GLY A 240 -15.62 0.88 1.23
C GLY A 240 -14.22 1.27 0.80
N MET A 241 -13.46 2.01 1.60
CA MET A 241 -12.04 2.33 1.35
C MET A 241 -11.12 1.10 1.47
N LEU A 242 -11.66 -0.04 1.89
CA LEU A 242 -11.00 -1.33 2.11
C LEU A 242 -11.91 -2.46 1.62
#